data_AF-A0A7X9H6M7-F1
#
_entry.id   AF-A0A7X9H6M7-F1
#
_cell.length_a   1.000
_cell.length_b   1.000
_cell.length_c   1.000
_cell.angle_alpha   90.00
_cell.angle_beta   90.00
_cell.angle_gamma   90.00
#
_symmetry.space_group_name_H-M   'P 1'
#
loop_
_entity.id
_entity.type
_entity.pdbx_description
1 polymer ?
#
loop_
_entity_poly.entity_id
_entity_poly.type
_entity_poly.pdbx_seq_one_letter_code
_entity_poly.pdbx_strand_id
1 'polypeptide(L)'
;MLRLEKYSEGKVYMFPNGEVATSERIKNDFPAVEHFVHVLEINGDVCQAVMNLNALRQMHNIPDELSEDEAIQAIEDIINAPQPEPEPTAEERIAAAMEFQNLMNL
;
A
#
# COMPACT_ATOMS: atom_id res chain seq x y z
N MET A 1 -6.42 7.90 1.25
CA MET A 1 -5.15 7.55 0.61
C MET A 1 -4.21 7.12 1.72
N LEU A 2 -3.60 5.95 1.58
CA LEU A 2 -2.60 5.48 2.53
C LEU A 2 -1.30 6.26 2.30
N ARG A 3 -0.62 6.64 3.38
CA ARG A 3 0.69 7.27 3.33
C ARG A 3 1.74 6.32 3.88
N LEU A 4 2.84 6.15 3.18
CA LEU A 4 4.00 5.45 3.70
C LEU A 4 5.00 6.49 4.22
N GLU A 5 5.24 6.47 5.52
CA GLU A 5 6.19 7.39 6.15
C GLU A 5 7.40 6.62 6.68
N LYS A 6 8.61 7.03 6.29
CA LYS A 6 9.84 6.48 6.90
C LYS A 6 9.79 6.67 8.41
N TYR A 7 10.04 5.58 9.14
CA TYR A 7 10.09 5.61 10.60
C TYR A 7 11.16 6.59 11.07
N SER A 8 10.77 7.48 11.98
CA SER A 8 11.63 8.47 12.62
C SER A 8 11.16 8.71 14.05
N GLU A 9 12.09 9.08 14.92
CA GLU A 9 11.76 9.39 16.31
C GLU A 9 10.96 10.69 16.42
N GLY A 10 10.05 10.76 17.40
CA GLY A 10 9.32 11.99 17.77
C GLY A 10 7.95 12.16 17.12
N LYS A 11 7.61 11.37 16.09
CA LYS A 11 6.23 11.31 15.58
C LYS A 11 5.38 10.37 16.42
N VAL A 12 4.11 10.73 16.57
CA VAL A 12 3.13 9.99 17.36
C VAL A 12 1.89 9.74 16.51
N TYR A 13 1.42 8.50 16.52
CA TYR A 13 0.21 8.06 15.83
C TYR A 13 -0.70 7.30 16.79
N MET A 14 -1.81 6.78 16.28
CA MET A 14 -2.70 5.84 16.97
C MET A 14 -2.63 4.47 16.30
N PHE A 15 -2.56 3.38 17.05
CA PHE A 15 -2.75 2.04 16.50
C PHE A 15 -4.25 1.75 16.26
N PRO A 16 -4.62 0.74 15.44
CA PRO A 16 -6.02 0.46 15.13
C PRO A 16 -6.88 0.09 16.36
N ASN A 17 -6.24 -0.35 17.45
CA ASN A 17 -6.89 -0.63 18.73
C ASN A 17 -7.12 0.62 19.61
N GLY A 18 -6.73 1.81 19.14
CA GLY A 18 -6.85 3.07 19.87
C GLY A 18 -5.69 3.40 20.81
N GLU A 19 -4.68 2.53 20.92
CA GLU A 19 -3.49 2.81 21.72
C GLU A 19 -2.59 3.83 21.03
N VAL A 20 -1.87 4.63 21.81
CA VAL A 20 -0.93 5.63 21.28
C VAL A 20 0.35 4.93 20.81
N ALA A 21 0.68 5.11 19.54
CA ALA A 21 1.89 4.62 18.91
C ALA A 21 3.01 5.68 19.04
N THR A 22 3.62 5.76 20.22
CA THR A 22 4.84 6.56 20.43
C THR A 22 6.06 5.84 19.84
N SER A 23 7.17 6.57 19.62
CA SER A 23 8.42 5.93 19.17
C SER A 23 8.92 4.86 20.15
N GLU A 24 8.80 5.10 21.47
CA GLU A 24 9.17 4.10 22.48
C GLU A 24 8.30 2.84 22.36
N ARG A 25 6.99 3.01 22.17
CA ARG A 25 6.07 1.88 22.01
C ARG A 25 6.37 1.10 20.72
N ILE A 26 6.60 1.79 19.60
CA ILE A 26 6.96 1.16 18.33
C ILE A 26 8.28 0.38 18.47
N LYS A 27 9.30 0.93 19.13
CA LYS A 27 10.56 0.21 19.37
C LYS A 27 10.40 -1.02 20.25
N ASN A 28 9.55 -0.95 21.28
CA ASN A 28 9.29 -2.08 22.16
C ASN A 28 8.61 -3.24 21.41
N ASP A 29 7.63 -2.92 20.56
CA ASP A 29 6.86 -3.93 19.82
C ASP A 29 7.59 -4.41 18.55
N PHE A 30 8.38 -3.53 17.93
CA PHE A 30 9.11 -3.75 16.68
C PHE A 30 10.59 -3.34 16.80
N PRO A 31 11.43 -4.04 17.58
CA PRO A 31 12.82 -3.63 17.84
C PRO A 31 13.70 -3.55 16.58
N ALA A 32 13.30 -4.22 15.50
CA ALA A 32 13.99 -4.17 14.22
C ALA A 32 14.08 -2.75 13.61
N VAL A 33 13.22 -1.81 14.01
CA VAL A 33 13.27 -0.41 13.57
C VAL A 33 14.57 0.30 13.96
N GLU A 34 15.32 -0.22 14.94
CA GLU A 34 16.62 0.33 15.35
C GLU A 34 17.79 -0.18 14.49
N HIS A 35 17.57 -1.21 13.68
CA HIS A 35 18.63 -1.86 12.89
C HIS A 35 18.42 -1.75 11.39
N PHE A 36 17.16 -1.62 10.96
CA PHE A 36 16.80 -1.59 9.55
C PHE A 36 15.80 -0.47 9.28
N VAL A 37 15.82 0.03 8.05
CA VAL A 37 14.86 1.04 7.61
C VAL A 37 13.46 0.44 7.56
N HIS A 38 12.56 1.03 8.34
CA HIS A 38 11.15 0.70 8.36
C HIS A 38 10.32 1.89 7.91
N VAL A 39 9.14 1.58 7.40
CA VAL A 39 8.10 2.53 7.05
C VAL A 39 6.85 2.23 7.87
N LEU A 40 6.10 3.28 8.18
CA LEU A 40 4.81 3.23 8.83
C LEU A 40 3.74 3.42 7.76
N GLU A 41 2.76 2.52 7.71
CA GLU A 41 1.57 2.71 6.89
C GLU A 41 0.53 3.51 7.66
N ILE A 42 0.27 4.73 7.22
CA ILE A 42 -0.55 5.71 7.91
C ILE A 42 -1.85 5.95 7.13
N ASN A 43 -2.97 5.79 7.84
CA ASN A 43 -4.31 6.16 7.36
C ASN A 43 -4.89 7.25 8.26
N GLY A 44 -4.86 8.50 7.80
CA GLY A 44 -5.15 9.66 8.65
C GLY A 44 -4.09 9.78 9.75
N ASP A 45 -4.49 9.55 11.00
CA ASP A 45 -3.61 9.52 12.18
C ASP A 45 -3.36 8.09 12.69
N VAL A 46 -3.84 7.07 11.97
CA VAL A 46 -3.75 5.67 12.37
C VAL A 46 -2.54 4.99 11.72
N CYS A 47 -1.61 4.50 12.52
CA CYS A 47 -0.52 3.61 12.08
C CYS A 47 -1.07 2.18 11.94
N GLN A 48 -1.34 1.75 10.71
CA GLN A 48 -1.90 0.43 10.42
C GLN A 48 -0.85 -0.67 10.44
N ALA A 49 0.38 -0.36 10.00
CA ALA A 49 1.47 -1.34 9.94
C ALA A 49 2.83 -0.68 10.15
N VAL A 50 3.77 -1.47 10.68
CA VAL A 50 5.20 -1.16 10.75
C VAL A 50 5.92 -2.19 9.89
N MET A 51 6.51 -1.77 8.77
CA MET A 51 7.01 -2.68 7.75
C MET A 51 8.46 -2.36 7.39
N ASN A 52 9.25 -3.40 7.08
CA ASN A 52 10.61 -3.21 6.61
C ASN A 52 10.62 -2.71 5.15
N LEU A 53 11.39 -1.66 4.86
CA LEU A 53 11.42 -1.06 3.52
C LEU A 53 11.97 -2.04 2.47
N ASN A 54 13.01 -2.81 2.81
CA ASN A 54 13.59 -3.76 1.86
C ASN A 54 12.63 -4.91 1.52
N ALA A 55 11.88 -5.39 2.51
CA ALA A 55 10.83 -6.38 2.29
C ALA A 55 9.73 -5.85 1.35
N LEU A 56 9.32 -4.58 1.52
CA LEU A 56 8.35 -3.96 0.61
C LEU A 56 8.92 -3.78 -0.80
N ARG A 57 10.19 -3.41 -0.94
CA ARG A 57 10.83 -3.35 -2.26
C ARG A 57 10.74 -4.68 -2.99
N GLN A 58 11.06 -5.78 -2.31
CA GLN A 58 10.96 -7.11 -2.88
C GLN A 58 9.52 -7.49 -3.23
N MET A 59 8.56 -7.18 -2.37
CA MET A 59 7.14 -7.47 -2.60
C MET A 59 6.58 -6.75 -3.83
N HIS A 60 7.01 -5.52 -4.06
CA HIS A 60 6.51 -4.67 -5.15
C HIS A 60 7.46 -4.58 -6.36
N ASN A 61 8.52 -5.39 -6.40
CA ASN A 61 9.54 -5.38 -7.46
C ASN A 61 10.18 -4.00 -7.69
N ILE A 62 10.45 -3.27 -6.60
CA ILE A 62 11.10 -1.96 -6.63
C ILE A 62 12.63 -2.17 -6.68
N PRO A 63 13.34 -1.55 -7.63
CA PRO A 63 14.80 -1.69 -7.75
C PRO A 63 15.55 -1.21 -6.49
N ASP A 64 16.60 -1.93 -6.12
CA ASP A 64 17.48 -1.56 -4.99
C ASP A 64 18.28 -0.26 -5.27
N GLU A 65 18.37 0.13 -6.54
CA GLU A 65 19.07 1.32 -7.04
C GLU A 65 18.39 2.63 -6.61
N LEU A 66 17.07 2.59 -6.39
CA LEU A 66 16.31 3.78 -5.99
C LEU A 66 16.70 4.20 -4.57
N SER A 67 16.71 5.52 -4.32
CA SER A 67 16.83 6.04 -2.96
C SER A 67 15.65 5.59 -2.09
N GLU A 68 15.80 5.71 -0.77
CA GLU A 68 14.73 5.33 0.17
C GLU A 68 13.45 6.13 -0.09
N ASP A 69 13.56 7.44 -0.31
CA ASP A 69 12.41 8.31 -0.55
C ASP A 69 11.73 7.98 -1.89
N GLU A 70 12.50 7.75 -2.95
CA GLU A 70 11.96 7.34 -4.27
C GLU A 70 11.26 5.98 -4.19
N ALA A 71 11.84 5.02 -3.45
CA ALA A 71 11.24 3.72 -3.27
C ALA A 71 9.95 3.81 -2.45
N ILE A 72 9.93 4.60 -1.38
CA ILE A 72 8.72 4.83 -0.56
C ILE A 72 7.60 5.41 -1.43
N GLN A 73 7.90 6.44 -2.23
CA GLN A 73 6.92 7.04 -3.14
C GLN A 73 6.41 6.02 -4.18
N ALA A 74 7.30 5.26 -4.80
CA ALA A 74 6.90 4.25 -5.78
C ALA A 74 5.99 3.16 -5.17
N ILE A 75 6.26 2.74 -3.93
CA ILE A 75 5.41 1.78 -3.22
C ILE A 75 4.06 2.41 -2.87
N GLU A 76 4.05 3.67 -2.40
CA GLU A 76 2.82 4.40 -2.10
C GLU A 76 1.92 4.54 -3.35
N ASP A 77 2.52 4.82 -4.51
CA ASP A 77 1.80 4.91 -5.79
C ASP A 77 1.17 3.56 -6.18
N ILE A 78 1.87 2.44 -5.96
CA ILE A 78 1.35 1.10 -6.22
C ILE A 78 0.19 0.76 -5.29
N ILE A 79 0.32 1.03 -3.98
CA ILE A 79 -0.70 0.72 -2.98
C ILE A 79 -1.98 1.53 -3.19
N ASN A 80 -1.84 2.79 -3.62
CA ASN A 80 -2.98 3.67 -3.88
C ASN A 80 -3.49 3.61 -5.33
N ALA A 81 -2.87 2.81 -6.21
CA ALA A 81 -3.35 2.63 -7.57
C ALA A 81 -4.78 2.06 -7.57
N PRO A 82 -5.66 2.51 -8.48
CA PRO A 82 -6.99 1.94 -8.61
C PRO A 82 -6.87 0.44 -8.90
N GLN A 83 -7.69 -0.36 -8.23
CA GLN A 83 -7.75 -1.79 -8.52
C GLN A 83 -8.08 -1.98 -10.00
N PRO A 84 -7.39 -2.89 -10.71
CA PRO A 84 -7.69 -3.15 -12.10
C PRO A 84 -9.17 -3.54 -12.23
N GLU A 85 -9.83 -3.05 -13.28
CA GLU A 85 -11.21 -3.45 -13.52
C GLU A 85 -11.28 -4.97 -13.66
N PRO A 86 -12.28 -5.62 -13.05
CA PRO A 86 -12.44 -7.05 -13.20
C PRO A 86 -12.57 -7.38 -14.68
N GLU A 87 -11.91 -8.46 -15.12
CA GLU A 87 -12.10 -8.93 -16.48
C GLU A 87 -13.59 -9.22 -16.71
N PRO A 88 -14.16 -8.81 -17.86
CA PRO A 88 -15.55 -9.09 -18.17
C PRO A 88 -15.82 -10.60 -18.08
N THR A 89 -16.90 -10.98 -17.42
CA THR A 89 -17.26 -12.39 -17.28
C THR A 89 -17.61 -13.01 -18.63
N ALA A 90 -17.70 -14.35 -18.69
CA ALA A 90 -18.16 -15.01 -19.90
C ALA A 90 -19.58 -14.57 -20.28
N GLU A 91 -20.47 -14.42 -19.30
CA GLU A 91 -21.83 -13.94 -19.51
C GLU A 91 -21.87 -12.51 -20.05
N GLU A 92 -21.06 -11.60 -19.52
CA GLU A 92 -20.97 -10.21 -19.99
C GLU A 92 -20.43 -10.15 -21.42
N ARG A 93 -19.43 -10.99 -21.75
CA ARG A 93 -18.93 -11.12 -23.13
C ARG A 93 -19.99 -11.65 -24.09
N ILE A 94 -20.82 -12.61 -23.65
CA ILE A 94 -21.92 -13.17 -24.46
C ILE A 94 -23.04 -12.14 -24.64
N ALA A 95 -23.42 -11.43 -23.58
CA ALA A 95 -24.43 -10.38 -23.62
C ALA A 95 -24.02 -9.26 -24.59
N ALA A 96 -22.79 -8.75 -24.50
CA ALA A 96 -22.27 -7.73 -25.40
C ALA A 96 -22.26 -8.20 -26.87
N ALA A 97 -21.93 -9.48 -27.13
CA ALA A 97 -21.96 -10.04 -28.47
C ALA A 97 -23.40 -10.12 -29.03
N MET A 98 -24.38 -10.52 -28.22
CA MET A 98 -25.79 -10.56 -28.62
C MET A 98 -26.36 -9.15 -28.84
N GLU A 99 -26.01 -8.19 -27.98
CA GLU A 99 -26.40 -6.79 -28.14
C GLU A 99 -25.84 -6.20 -29.44
N PHE A 100 -24.57 -6.46 -29.74
CA PHE A 100 -23.96 -6.02 -31.00
C PHE A 100 -24.65 -6.65 -32.22
N GLN A 101 -24.96 -7.94 -32.18
CA GLN A 101 -25.73 -8.61 -33.24
C GLN A 101 -27.11 -7.99 -33.44
N ASN A 102 -27.82 -7.68 -32.36
CA ASN A 102 -29.14 -7.05 -32.42
C ASN A 102 -29.07 -5.64 -33.02
N LEU A 103 -28.02 -4.87 -32.71
CA LEU A 103 -27.75 -3.55 -33.29
C LEU A 103 -27.42 -3.59 -34.79
N MET A 104 -26.72 -4.63 -35.25
CA MET A 104 -26.38 -4.80 -36.67
C MET A 104 -27.53 -5.33 -37.53
N ASN A 105 -28.56 -5.90 -36.89
CA ASN A 105 -29.75 -6.43 -37.54
C ASN A 105 -30.94 -5.44 -37.54
N LEU A 106 -30.75 -4.22 -37.02
CA LEU A 106 -31.67 -3.07 -37.12
C LEU A 106 -31.39 -2.27 -38.41
#